data_AF-A0A387BLD3-F1
#
_entry.id   AF-A0A387BLD3-F1
#
_cell.length_a   1.000
_cell.length_b   1.000
_cell.length_c   1.000
_cell.angle_alpha   90.00
_cell.angle_beta   90.00
_cell.angle_gamma   90.00
#
_symmetry.space_group_name_H-M   'P 1'
#
loop_
_entity.id
_entity.type
_entity.pdbx_description
1 polymer ?
#
loop_
_entity_poly.entity_id
_entity_poly.type
_entity_poly.pdbx_seq_one_letter_code
_entity_poly.pdbx_strand_id
1 'polypeptide(L)'
;MSDLRLENLAARVLIVVGVFNAASAFGGGAPLIVRSDGTAMGMPLSLLDGTPFSSFLWPGIVLFVVVGGMQTLAVIAQLRRSRWAAPTAAVAGFGLAIWIFVEVLLLGGFTVLYVLYFGTALLQLAALFVTLGLLSHIRARPRV
;
A
#
# COMPACT_ATOMS: atom_id res chain seq x y z
N MET A 1 20.47 5.48 22.33
CA MET A 1 19.09 5.69 22.84
C MET A 1 18.15 6.32 21.80
N SER A 2 18.64 7.14 20.87
CA SER A 2 17.87 7.66 19.71
C SER A 2 17.38 6.57 18.76
N ASP A 3 18.21 5.56 18.51
CA ASP A 3 17.97 4.58 17.43
C ASP A 3 16.79 3.66 17.76
N LEU A 4 16.69 3.23 19.02
CA LEU A 4 15.53 2.48 19.53
C LEU A 4 14.21 3.27 19.44
N ARG A 5 14.25 4.61 19.53
CA ARG A 5 13.03 5.43 19.37
C ARG A 5 12.61 5.50 17.91
N LEU A 6 13.58 5.59 16.99
CA LEU A 6 13.33 5.63 15.54
C LEU A 6 12.75 4.30 15.03
N GLU A 7 13.33 3.17 15.44
CA GLU A 7 12.82 1.85 15.07
C GLU A 7 11.39 1.62 15.58
N ASN A 8 11.13 1.99 16.85
CA ASN A 8 9.79 1.90 17.42
C ASN A 8 8.78 2.82 16.70
N LEU A 9 9.20 4.02 16.32
CA LEU A 9 8.38 4.94 15.53
C LEU A 9 8.09 4.35 14.15
N ALA A 10 9.10 3.82 13.46
CA ALA A 10 8.94 3.22 12.14
C ALA A 10 8.01 2.00 12.17
N ALA A 11 8.12 1.14 13.19
CA ALA A 11 7.20 0.02 13.38
C ALA A 11 5.75 0.49 13.59
N ARG A 12 5.53 1.58 14.35
CA ARG A 12 4.19 2.20 14.50
C ARG A 12 3.68 2.78 13.20
N VAL A 13 4.53 3.45 12.43
CA VAL A 13 4.20 3.99 11.10
C VAL A 13 3.75 2.87 10.16
N LEU A 14 4.47 1.74 10.12
CA LEU A 14 4.09 0.57 9.32
C LEU A 14 2.70 0.05 9.67
N ILE A 15 2.36 -0.01 10.95
CA ILE A 15 1.04 -0.45 11.41
C ILE A 15 -0.04 0.56 11.01
N VAL A 16 0.16 1.84 11.31
CA VAL A 16 -0.84 2.90 11.03
C VAL A 16 -1.10 3.03 9.54
N VAL A 17 -0.04 3.10 8.74
CA VAL A 17 -0.14 3.20 7.27
C VAL A 17 -0.75 1.94 6.69
N GLY A 18 -0.35 0.76 7.16
CA GLY A 18 -0.94 -0.50 6.70
C GLY A 18 -2.44 -0.62 7.01
N VAL A 19 -2.87 -0.20 8.20
CA VAL A 19 -4.30 -0.18 8.57
C VAL A 19 -5.07 0.82 7.69
N PHE A 20 -4.53 2.02 7.51
CA PHE A 20 -5.13 3.03 6.63
C PHE A 20 -5.28 2.52 5.19
N ASN A 21 -4.22 1.92 4.63
CA ASN A 21 -4.21 1.40 3.28
C ASN A 21 -5.17 0.19 3.14
N ALA A 22 -5.21 -0.72 4.12
CA ALA A 22 -6.15 -1.85 4.11
C ALA A 22 -7.60 -1.37 4.15
N ALA A 23 -7.94 -0.48 5.09
CA ALA A 23 -9.28 0.08 5.20
C ALA A 23 -9.70 0.84 3.94
N SER A 24 -8.79 1.65 3.39
CA SER A 24 -9.01 2.36 2.12
C SER A 24 -9.21 1.40 0.95
N ALA A 25 -8.41 0.33 0.85
CA ALA A 25 -8.52 -0.65 -0.23
C ALA A 25 -9.82 -1.45 -0.14
N PHE A 26 -10.28 -1.80 1.06
CA PHE A 26 -11.59 -2.43 1.25
C PHE A 26 -12.74 -1.47 0.93
N GLY A 27 -12.66 -0.22 1.40
CA GLY A 27 -13.64 0.83 1.10
C GLY A 27 -13.67 1.21 -0.38
N GLY A 28 -12.53 1.12 -1.06
CA GLY A 28 -12.33 1.30 -2.50
C GLY A 28 -12.88 0.12 -3.31
N GLY A 29 -12.50 -1.09 -2.94
CA GLY A 29 -12.79 -2.29 -3.71
C GLY A 29 -14.22 -2.80 -3.54
N ALA A 30 -14.77 -2.79 -2.32
CA ALA A 30 -16.08 -3.39 -2.07
C ALA A 30 -17.22 -2.75 -2.88
N PRO A 31 -17.34 -1.41 -2.96
CA PRO A 31 -18.40 -0.80 -3.75
C PRO A 31 -18.25 -1.05 -5.25
N LEU A 32 -17.01 -1.18 -5.76
CA LEU A 32 -16.74 -1.55 -7.16
C LEU A 32 -17.05 -3.01 -7.47
N ILE A 33 -16.98 -3.89 -6.48
CA ILE A 33 -17.42 -5.29 -6.63
C ILE A 33 -18.94 -5.36 -6.61
N VAL A 34 -19.59 -4.66 -5.67
CA VAL A 34 -21.05 -4.70 -5.49
C VAL A 34 -21.78 -4.00 -6.64
N ARG A 35 -21.25 -2.87 -7.12
CA ARG A 35 -21.77 -2.11 -8.26
C ARG A 35 -20.64 -1.83 -9.25
N SER A 36 -20.36 -2.83 -10.07
CA SER A 36 -19.26 -2.81 -11.05
C SER A 36 -19.45 -1.85 -12.21
N ASP A 37 -20.63 -1.26 -12.35
CA ASP A 37 -20.91 -0.13 -13.24
C ASP A 37 -20.30 1.20 -12.75
N GLY A 38 -19.69 1.22 -11.56
CA GLY A 38 -19.04 2.39 -10.96
C GLY A 38 -20.00 3.34 -10.26
N THR A 39 -21.31 3.09 -10.31
CA THR A 39 -22.34 3.99 -9.77
C THR A 39 -22.27 4.17 -8.26
N ALA A 40 -21.78 3.17 -7.52
CA ALA A 40 -21.55 3.29 -6.08
C ALA A 40 -20.50 4.36 -5.71
N MET A 41 -19.63 4.71 -6.65
CA MET A 41 -18.55 5.69 -6.46
C MET A 41 -18.71 6.93 -7.35
N GLY A 42 -19.83 7.04 -8.08
CA GLY A 42 -20.02 8.12 -9.06
C GLY A 42 -19.02 8.10 -10.22
N MET A 43 -18.44 6.92 -10.52
CA MET A 43 -17.48 6.77 -11.60
C MET A 43 -18.18 6.32 -12.89
N PRO A 44 -18.06 7.06 -14.00
CA PRO A 44 -18.64 6.64 -15.28
C PRO A 44 -17.79 5.55 -15.93
N LEU A 45 -18.44 4.63 -16.63
CA LEU A 45 -17.77 3.56 -17.39
C LEU A 45 -16.84 4.08 -18.49
N SER A 46 -17.02 5.31 -18.97
CA SER A 46 -16.13 5.95 -19.94
C SER A 46 -14.69 6.11 -19.43
N LEU A 47 -14.45 6.02 -18.12
CA LEU A 47 -13.09 5.95 -17.57
C LEU A 47 -12.35 4.66 -17.95
N LEU A 48 -13.08 3.63 -18.39
CA LEU A 48 -12.52 2.36 -18.85
C LEU A 48 -12.34 2.32 -20.37
N ASP A 49 -12.70 3.39 -21.10
CA ASP A 49 -12.52 3.45 -22.55
C ASP A 49 -11.03 3.35 -22.90
N GLY A 50 -10.68 2.39 -23.75
CA GLY A 50 -9.28 2.10 -24.10
C GLY A 50 -8.56 1.15 -23.13
N THR A 51 -9.22 0.70 -22.07
CA THR A 51 -8.73 -0.36 -21.18
C THR A 51 -9.24 -1.74 -21.63
N PRO A 52 -8.62 -2.85 -21.18
CA PRO A 52 -9.15 -4.19 -21.43
C PRO A 52 -10.41 -4.53 -20.59
N PHE A 53 -10.91 -3.61 -19.75
CA PHE A 53 -12.00 -3.86 -18.82
C PHE A 53 -13.32 -3.28 -19.30
N SER A 54 -14.39 -4.07 -19.20
CA SER A 54 -15.76 -3.62 -19.47
C SER A 54 -16.52 -3.15 -18.22
N SER A 55 -15.94 -3.33 -17.02
CA SER A 55 -16.52 -2.92 -15.74
C SER A 55 -15.43 -2.79 -14.66
N PHE A 56 -15.74 -2.13 -13.55
CA PHE A 56 -14.83 -1.94 -12.43
C PHE A 56 -14.70 -3.18 -11.52
N LEU A 57 -15.32 -4.31 -11.87
CA LEU A 57 -15.30 -5.53 -11.05
C LEU A 57 -13.87 -6.02 -10.81
N TRP A 58 -13.08 -6.18 -11.87
CA TRP A 58 -11.70 -6.67 -11.75
C TRP A 58 -10.79 -5.71 -10.98
N PRO A 59 -10.78 -4.39 -11.28
CA PRO A 59 -10.11 -3.40 -10.43
C PRO A 59 -10.55 -3.48 -8.96
N GLY A 60 -11.86 -3.62 -8.70
CA GLY A 60 -12.41 -3.75 -7.36
C GLY A 60 -11.93 -4.99 -6.62
N ILE A 61 -11.85 -6.15 -7.29
CA ILE A 61 -11.30 -7.39 -6.73
C ILE A 61 -9.83 -7.24 -6.38
N VAL A 62 -9.03 -6.61 -7.25
CA VAL A 62 -7.60 -6.41 -6.97
C VAL A 62 -7.41 -5.48 -5.77
N LEU A 63 -8.16 -4.37 -5.70
CA LEU A 63 -8.16 -3.49 -4.53
C LEU A 63 -8.57 -4.24 -3.26
N PHE A 64 -9.69 -4.95 -3.28
CA PHE A 64 -10.23 -5.59 -2.08
C PHE A 64 -9.36 -6.77 -1.63
N VAL A 65 -9.08 -7.72 -2.52
CA VAL A 65 -8.44 -8.99 -2.16
C VAL A 65 -6.92 -8.85 -2.13
N VAL A 66 -6.32 -8.29 -3.17
CA VAL A 66 -4.85 -8.28 -3.30
C VAL A 66 -4.27 -7.16 -2.44
N VAL A 67 -4.66 -5.91 -2.70
CA VAL A 67 -4.13 -4.74 -1.97
C VAL A 67 -4.58 -4.76 -0.52
N GLY A 68 -5.89 -4.92 -0.26
CA GLY A 68 -6.43 -5.02 1.09
C GLY A 68 -5.87 -6.20 1.87
N GLY A 69 -5.78 -7.38 1.24
CA GLY A 69 -5.23 -8.59 1.83
C GLY A 69 -3.76 -8.47 2.20
N MET A 70 -2.90 -8.01 1.28
CA MET A 70 -1.47 -7.89 1.57
C MET A 70 -1.18 -6.82 2.65
N GLN A 71 -1.94 -5.73 2.67
CA GLN A 71 -1.83 -4.72 3.73
C GLN A 71 -2.26 -5.28 5.09
N THR A 72 -3.35 -6.06 5.12
CA THR A 72 -3.81 -6.74 6.34
C THR A 72 -2.78 -7.74 6.85
N LEU A 73 -2.19 -8.55 5.97
CA LEU A 73 -1.12 -9.49 6.32
C LEU A 73 0.12 -8.79 6.86
N ALA A 74 0.50 -7.64 6.28
CA ALA A 74 1.59 -6.82 6.79
C ALA A 74 1.30 -6.34 8.21
N VAL A 75 0.11 -5.75 8.45
CA VAL A 75 -0.30 -5.27 9.78
C VAL A 75 -0.31 -6.42 10.81
N ILE A 76 -0.90 -7.57 10.47
CA ILE A 76 -0.94 -8.73 11.38
C ILE A 76 0.47 -9.22 11.71
N ALA A 77 1.37 -9.29 10.72
CA ALA A 77 2.76 -9.70 10.94
C ALA A 77 3.50 -8.73 11.87
N GLN A 78 3.28 -7.41 11.72
CA GLN A 78 3.85 -6.39 12.59
C GLN A 78 3.33 -6.49 14.02
N LEU A 79 2.00 -6.62 14.20
CA LEU A 79 1.38 -6.72 15.52
C LEU A 79 1.82 -7.98 16.27
N ARG A 80 2.00 -9.09 15.56
CA ARG A 80 2.48 -10.36 16.14
C ARG A 80 3.99 -10.41 16.33
N ARG A 81 4.74 -9.36 15.94
CA ARG A 81 6.21 -9.35 15.92
C ARG A 81 6.78 -10.59 15.22
N SER A 82 6.13 -11.00 14.13
CA SER A 82 6.47 -12.21 13.39
C SER A 82 7.79 -12.05 12.64
N ARG A 83 8.53 -13.14 12.40
CA ARG A 83 9.67 -13.13 11.46
C ARG A 83 9.31 -12.67 10.05
N TRP A 84 8.02 -12.72 9.71
CA TRP A 84 7.48 -12.28 8.40
C TRP A 84 7.15 -10.79 8.34
N ALA A 85 7.29 -10.05 9.44
CA ALA A 85 7.11 -8.61 9.59
C ALA A 85 7.63 -7.79 8.41
N ALA A 86 8.95 -7.87 8.17
CA ALA A 86 9.60 -7.10 7.12
C ALA A 86 9.26 -7.57 5.70
N PRO A 87 9.29 -8.88 5.38
CA PRO A 87 8.88 -9.36 4.06
C PRO A 87 7.45 -8.96 3.67
N THR A 88 6.47 -9.10 4.55
CA THR A 88 5.08 -8.75 4.23
C THR A 88 4.89 -7.23 4.11
N ALA A 89 5.58 -6.43 4.94
CA ALA A 89 5.60 -4.98 4.79
C ALA A 89 6.22 -4.54 3.45
N ALA A 90 7.25 -5.23 2.96
CA ALA A 90 7.87 -4.98 1.66
C ALA A 90 6.89 -5.27 0.52
N VAL A 91 6.28 -6.46 0.53
CA VAL A 91 5.26 -6.86 -0.46
C VAL A 91 4.10 -5.87 -0.47
N ALA A 92 3.63 -5.46 0.71
CA ALA A 92 2.52 -4.52 0.81
C ALA A 92 2.88 -3.10 0.32
N GLY A 93 4.10 -2.61 0.59
CA GLY A 93 4.57 -1.32 0.09
C GLY A 93 4.76 -1.31 -1.43
N PHE A 94 5.51 -2.29 -1.97
CA PHE A 94 5.75 -2.37 -3.41
C PHE A 94 4.49 -2.71 -4.18
N GLY A 95 3.67 -3.63 -3.70
CA GLY A 95 2.42 -3.99 -4.37
C GLY A 95 1.45 -2.81 -4.46
N LEU A 96 1.39 -1.94 -3.43
CA LEU A 96 0.57 -0.73 -3.49
C LEU A 96 1.14 0.26 -4.51
N ALA A 97 2.45 0.48 -4.51
CA ALA A 97 3.09 1.36 -5.49
C ALA A 97 2.87 0.89 -6.94
N ILE A 98 3.02 -0.42 -7.18
CA ILE A 98 2.77 -1.05 -8.49
C ILE A 98 1.29 -0.89 -8.87
N TRP A 99 0.36 -1.15 -7.94
CA TRP A 99 -1.06 -1.03 -8.22
C TRP A 99 -1.44 0.41 -8.62
N ILE A 100 -0.97 1.42 -7.88
CA ILE A 100 -1.23 2.82 -8.23
C ILE A 100 -0.67 3.17 -9.61
N PHE A 101 0.52 2.68 -9.95
CA PHE A 101 1.09 2.89 -11.29
C PHE A 101 0.22 2.25 -12.39
N VAL A 102 -0.23 1.02 -12.18
CA VAL A 102 -1.14 0.32 -13.10
C VAL A 102 -2.48 1.06 -13.24
N GLU A 103 -3.04 1.55 -12.14
CA GLU A 103 -4.32 2.26 -12.13
C GLU A 103 -4.24 3.59 -12.90
N VAL A 104 -3.14 4.34 -12.74
CA VAL A 104 -2.88 5.57 -13.52
C VAL A 104 -2.73 5.26 -15.01
N LEU A 105 -2.02 4.18 -15.37
CA LEU A 105 -1.86 3.78 -16.78
C LEU A 105 -3.17 3.35 -17.42
N LEU A 106 -4.04 2.66 -16.67
CA LEU A 106 -5.33 2.19 -17.16
C LEU A 106 -6.33 3.34 -17.29
N LEU A 107 -6.50 4.14 -16.24
CA LEU A 107 -7.56 5.16 -16.20
C LEU A 107 -7.16 6.49 -16.86
N GLY A 108 -5.89 6.64 -17.25
CA GLY A 108 -5.41 7.78 -18.06
C GLY A 108 -5.52 9.16 -17.39
N GLY A 109 -5.81 9.21 -16.08
CA GLY A 109 -6.04 10.43 -15.32
C GLY A 109 -5.04 10.64 -14.19
N PHE A 110 -4.95 11.86 -13.69
CA PHE A 110 -4.19 12.18 -12.48
C PHE A 110 -5.11 12.81 -11.44
N THR A 111 -5.22 12.19 -10.28
CA THR A 111 -6.02 12.67 -9.15
C THR A 111 -5.15 12.77 -7.89
N VAL A 112 -5.60 13.57 -6.92
CA VAL A 112 -4.94 13.69 -5.61
C VAL A 112 -4.86 12.34 -4.89
N LEU A 113 -5.80 11.42 -5.15
CA LEU A 113 -5.79 10.08 -4.57
C LEU A 113 -4.56 9.27 -4.99
N TYR A 114 -4.13 9.37 -6.26
CA TYR A 114 -2.91 8.69 -6.71
C TYR A 114 -1.67 9.19 -5.96
N VAL A 115 -1.57 10.51 -5.76
CA VAL A 115 -0.45 11.10 -4.99
C VAL A 115 -0.50 10.64 -3.55
N LEU A 116 -1.68 10.64 -2.94
CA LEU A 116 -1.87 10.21 -1.56
C LEU A 116 -1.44 8.75 -1.36
N TYR A 117 -1.98 7.82 -2.15
CA TYR A 117 -1.70 6.39 -1.99
C TYR A 117 -0.30 5.99 -2.44
N PHE A 118 0.26 6.65 -3.46
CA PHE A 118 1.67 6.47 -3.78
C PHE A 118 2.55 6.99 -2.65
N GLY A 119 2.20 8.13 -2.04
CA GLY A 119 2.86 8.68 -0.87
C GLY A 119 2.82 7.73 0.34
N THR A 120 1.68 7.09 0.62
CA THR A 120 1.60 6.09 1.70
C THR A 120 2.41 4.83 1.39
N ALA A 121 2.47 4.39 0.13
CA ALA A 121 3.35 3.30 -0.29
C ALA A 121 4.84 3.63 -0.06
N LEU A 122 5.28 4.83 -0.44
CA LEU A 122 6.64 5.29 -0.19
C LEU A 122 6.94 5.42 1.30
N LEU A 123 6.02 5.97 2.09
CA LEU A 123 6.16 6.08 3.54
C LEU A 123 6.29 4.70 4.20
N GLN A 124 5.50 3.72 3.75
CA GLN A 124 5.58 2.34 4.21
C GLN A 124 6.95 1.71 3.89
N LEU A 125 7.46 1.90 2.67
CA LEU A 125 8.78 1.40 2.27
C LEU A 125 9.92 2.11 3.04
N ALA A 126 9.82 3.42 3.24
CA ALA A 126 10.79 4.17 4.03
C ALA A 126 10.83 3.69 5.49
N ALA A 127 9.67 3.49 6.11
CA ALA A 127 9.58 2.95 7.47
C ALA A 127 10.14 1.51 7.55
N LEU A 128 9.88 0.68 6.54
CA LEU A 128 10.48 -0.65 6.43
C LEU A 128 12.01 -0.58 6.43
N PHE A 129 12.60 0.28 5.60
CA PHE A 129 14.06 0.41 5.53
C PHE A 129 14.68 0.87 6.86
N VAL A 130 13.97 1.73 7.61
CA VAL A 130 14.39 2.11 8.97
C VAL A 130 14.37 0.90 9.90
N THR A 131 13.30 0.08 9.87
CA THR A 131 13.21 -1.13 10.73
C THR A 131 14.22 -2.22 10.39
N LEU A 132 14.68 -2.30 9.14
CA LEU A 132 15.69 -3.27 8.71
C LEU A 132 17.13 -2.87 9.08
N GLY A 133 17.34 -1.70 9.68
CA GLY A 133 18.69 -1.25 10.04
C GLY A 133 19.56 -0.86 8.85
N LEU A 134 18.97 -0.48 7.70
CA LEU A 134 19.74 0.11 6.59
C LEU A 134 20.46 1.41 6.99
N LEU A 135 20.00 2.08 8.05
CA LEU A 135 20.71 3.20 8.68
C LEU A 135 21.74 2.77 9.73
N SER A 136 21.68 1.55 10.27
CA SER A 136 22.64 1.06 11.28
C SER A 136 23.94 0.54 10.65
N HIS A 137 23.89 0.00 9.43
CA HIS A 137 25.08 -0.50 8.73
C HIS A 137 25.99 0.59 8.11
N ILE A 138 25.46 1.77 7.78
CA ILE A 138 26.27 2.86 7.19
C ILE A 138 27.20 3.50 8.25
N ARG A 139 26.88 3.38 9.54
CA ARG A 139 27.63 4.03 10.63
C ARG A 139 28.76 3.17 11.22
N ALA A 140 28.94 1.94 10.75
CA ALA A 140 30.05 1.07 11.12
C ALA A 140 31.09 0.99 9.98
N ARG A 141 31.80 2.09 9.72
CA ARG A 141 33.15 1.98 9.12
C ARG A 141 34.17 2.00 10.26
N PRO A 142 35.00 0.96 10.42
CA PRO A 142 36.02 0.93 11.44
C PRO A 142 36.99 2.09 11.23
N ARG A 143 37.25 2.84 12.30
CA ARG A 143 38.39 3.76 12.35
C ARG A 143 39.64 2.90 12.27
N VAL A 144 40.35 3.01 11.15
CA VAL A 144 41.79 2.71 11.09
C VAL A 144 42.50 4.04 11.26
#